data_AF-A0A842CM62-F1
#
_entry.id   AF-A0A842CM62-F1
#
_cell.length_a   1.000
_cell.length_b   1.000
_cell.length_c   1.000
_cell.angle_alpha   90.00
_cell.angle_beta   90.00
_cell.angle_gamma   90.00
#
_symmetry.space_group_name_H-M   'P 1'
#
loop_
_entity.id
_entity.type
_entity.pdbx_description
1 polymer ?
#
loop_
_entity_poly.entity_id
_entity_poly.type
_entity_poly.pdbx_seq_one_letter_code
_entity_poly.pdbx_strand_id
1 'polypeptide(L)'
;MEVSHVTLEPNKDSRPAVLTIGKFDGVHLGHQTILNTALSIKKENEILTAISFSPHPLWALKQIEIYREMLTPRMEKERWLAQYGVDHLIETAFTPRYAETTPEEFVTDHLTNLHLSHIVVGSEFNFGKGRDSDVDLLRDLCKPYDIGVTSVPVIETNQTKISSTNIRAFIRRGHFIEAEQLLGHPWYITGKVENGEMIGLDDYVLPATGTYQTDAGLVKLTNNRTIQVDLPDGLQQLHMKNELS
;
A
#
# COMPACT_ATOMS: atom_id res chain seq x y z
N MET A 1 8.70 12.79 -5.12
CA MET A 1 7.52 12.66 -4.26
C MET A 1 7.87 13.22 -2.89
N GLU A 2 7.07 14.16 -2.39
CA GLU A 2 7.11 14.65 -1.01
C GLU A 2 6.43 13.63 -0.08
N VAL A 3 6.91 13.47 1.15
CA VAL A 3 6.28 12.60 2.16
C VAL A 3 6.04 13.37 3.45
N SER A 4 4.79 13.39 3.92
CA SER A 4 4.42 13.92 5.23
C SER A 4 3.92 12.82 6.15
N HIS A 5 4.20 12.97 7.44
CA HIS A 5 3.71 12.08 8.49
C HIS A 5 2.76 12.85 9.40
N VAL A 6 1.57 12.30 9.61
CA VAL A 6 0.54 12.92 10.47
C VAL A 6 -0.07 11.87 11.39
N THR A 7 -0.57 12.30 12.55
CA THR A 7 -1.19 11.41 13.55
C THR A 7 -2.71 11.48 13.56
N LEU A 8 -3.29 12.52 12.96
CA LEU A 8 -4.72 12.74 12.87
C LEU A 8 -5.07 13.33 11.48
N GLU A 9 -5.42 14.61 11.39
CA GLU A 9 -5.65 15.27 10.11
C GLU A 9 -4.35 15.63 9.35
N PRO A 10 -4.40 15.68 8.00
CA PRO A 10 -3.35 16.29 7.19
C PRO A 10 -3.09 17.74 7.56
N ASN A 11 -1.82 18.17 7.47
CA ASN A 11 -1.49 19.59 7.45
C ASN A 11 -2.19 20.26 6.26
N LYS A 12 -2.55 21.54 6.42
CA LYS A 12 -3.15 22.31 5.33
C LYS A 12 -2.22 22.37 4.12
N ASP A 13 -2.75 22.01 2.96
CA ASP A 13 -2.07 22.12 1.66
C ASP A 13 -2.98 22.84 0.68
N SER A 14 -2.45 23.94 0.12
CA SER A 14 -3.19 24.83 -0.79
C SER A 14 -2.94 24.52 -2.27
N ARG A 15 -2.05 23.57 -2.58
CA ARG A 15 -1.84 23.10 -3.94
C ARG A 15 -3.09 22.37 -4.44
N PRO A 16 -3.65 22.73 -5.61
CA PRO A 16 -4.74 21.97 -6.20
C PRO A 16 -4.37 20.51 -6.37
N ALA A 17 -5.26 19.59 -5.99
CA ALA A 17 -4.92 18.17 -5.93
C ALA A 17 -6.06 17.25 -6.33
N VAL A 18 -5.68 16.14 -6.97
CA VAL A 18 -6.48 14.91 -7.01
C VAL A 18 -5.96 13.98 -5.91
N LEU A 19 -6.87 13.42 -5.13
CA LEU A 19 -6.54 12.56 -4.00
C LEU A 19 -6.87 11.10 -4.31
N THR A 20 -5.99 10.18 -3.91
CA THR A 20 -6.31 8.77 -3.74
C THR A 20 -6.08 8.31 -2.31
N ILE A 21 -6.90 7.37 -1.83
CA ILE A 21 -6.85 6.90 -0.44
C ILE A 21 -6.80 5.37 -0.43
N GLY A 22 -5.79 4.82 0.22
CA GLY A 22 -5.57 3.38 0.20
C GLY A 22 -4.45 2.94 1.13
N LYS A 23 -4.35 1.64 1.38
CA LYS A 23 -3.21 1.09 2.14
C LYS A 23 -1.98 0.91 1.24
N PHE A 24 -2.24 0.74 -0.06
CA PHE A 24 -1.23 0.56 -1.11
C PHE A 24 -0.24 -0.58 -0.85
N ASP A 25 -0.56 -1.52 0.04
CA ASP A 25 0.34 -2.63 0.34
C ASP A 25 0.40 -3.62 -0.83
N GLY A 26 1.59 -3.79 -1.38
CA GLY A 26 1.87 -4.51 -2.61
C GLY A 26 1.74 -3.68 -3.88
N VAL A 27 1.14 -2.48 -3.84
CA VAL A 27 0.83 -1.66 -5.04
C VAL A 27 0.34 -2.50 -6.23
N HIS A 28 -0.51 -3.48 -5.93
CA HIS A 28 -1.00 -4.47 -6.88
C HIS A 28 -1.86 -3.85 -7.99
N LEU A 29 -2.20 -4.60 -9.04
CA LEU A 29 -2.97 -4.13 -10.20
C LEU A 29 -4.21 -3.30 -9.82
N GLY A 30 -4.93 -3.66 -8.75
CA GLY A 30 -6.08 -2.87 -8.27
C GLY A 30 -5.71 -1.44 -7.81
N HIS A 31 -4.60 -1.30 -7.07
CA HIS A 31 -4.05 0.01 -6.69
C HIS A 31 -3.54 0.77 -7.91
N GLN A 32 -2.91 0.08 -8.86
CA GLN A 32 -2.40 0.70 -10.09
C GLN A 32 -3.54 1.27 -10.93
N THR A 33 -4.67 0.57 -11.04
CA THR A 33 -5.87 1.09 -11.72
C THR A 33 -6.40 2.35 -11.03
N ILE A 34 -6.44 2.38 -9.69
CA ILE A 34 -6.82 3.58 -8.92
C ILE A 34 -5.86 4.74 -9.21
N LEU A 35 -4.55 4.50 -9.12
CA LEU A 35 -3.52 5.50 -9.35
C LEU A 35 -3.54 6.05 -10.77
N ASN A 36 -3.65 5.19 -11.79
CA ASN A 36 -3.76 5.59 -13.18
C ASN A 36 -5.05 6.35 -13.48
N THR A 37 -6.15 6.01 -12.80
CA THR A 37 -7.42 6.76 -12.91
C THR A 37 -7.30 8.15 -12.27
N ALA A 38 -6.65 8.25 -11.12
CA ALA A 38 -6.37 9.54 -10.50
C ALA A 38 -5.47 10.40 -11.38
N LEU A 39 -4.42 9.81 -11.96
CA LEU A 39 -3.50 10.49 -12.87
C LEU A 39 -4.17 10.96 -14.16
N SER A 40 -5.17 10.23 -14.68
CA SER A 40 -5.90 10.64 -15.89
C SER A 40 -6.94 11.74 -15.65
N ILE A 41 -7.42 11.87 -14.40
CA ILE A 41 -8.34 12.95 -13.98
C ILE A 41 -7.57 14.22 -13.64
N LYS A 42 -6.35 14.09 -13.09
CA LYS A 42 -5.48 15.18 -12.69
C LYS A 42 -5.19 16.14 -13.84
N LYS A 43 -5.38 17.44 -13.61
CA LYS A 43 -5.01 18.53 -14.53
C LYS A 43 -3.54 18.89 -14.39
N GLU A 44 -3.00 19.58 -15.40
CA GLU A 44 -1.58 19.98 -15.44
C GLU A 44 -1.14 20.85 -14.25
N ASN A 45 -2.04 21.68 -13.71
CA ASN A 45 -1.78 22.55 -12.57
C ASN A 45 -2.08 21.92 -11.20
N GLU A 46 -2.47 20.64 -11.18
CA GLU A 46 -2.76 19.89 -9.96
C GLU A 46 -1.58 18.99 -9.59
N ILE A 47 -1.56 18.51 -8.35
CA ILE A 47 -0.71 17.42 -7.88
C ILE A 47 -1.54 16.15 -7.64
N LEU A 48 -0.91 14.98 -7.72
CA LEU A 48 -1.51 13.73 -7.26
C LEU A 48 -1.07 13.46 -5.81
N THR A 49 -2.03 13.49 -4.89
CA THR A 49 -1.81 13.20 -3.48
C THR A 49 -2.33 11.81 -3.14
N ALA A 50 -1.58 11.05 -2.34
CA ALA A 50 -2.02 9.78 -1.79
C ALA A 50 -2.06 9.84 -0.26
N ILE A 51 -3.16 9.41 0.35
CA ILE A 51 -3.23 9.13 1.79
C ILE A 51 -3.06 7.62 2.01
N SER A 52 -2.05 7.26 2.82
CA SER A 52 -1.78 5.89 3.29
C SER A 52 -1.87 5.80 4.80
N PHE A 53 -1.99 4.57 5.32
CA PHE A 53 -2.10 4.30 6.75
C PHE A 53 -1.01 3.34 7.22
N SER A 54 -0.34 3.70 8.31
CA SER A 54 0.63 2.84 8.98
C SER A 54 0.50 2.91 10.51
N PRO A 55 0.53 1.79 11.24
CA PRO A 55 0.51 0.43 10.70
C PRO A 55 -0.88 0.09 10.12
N HIS A 56 -1.04 -1.12 9.58
CA HIS A 56 -2.33 -1.54 9.02
C HIS A 56 -3.47 -1.42 10.06
N PRO A 57 -4.66 -0.88 9.72
CA PRO A 57 -5.73 -0.62 10.69
C PRO A 57 -6.15 -1.83 11.53
N LEU A 58 -6.21 -3.02 10.92
CA LEU A 58 -6.54 -4.27 11.61
C LEU A 58 -5.42 -4.77 12.54
N TRP A 59 -4.17 -4.43 12.25
CA TRP A 59 -3.08 -4.67 13.18
C TRP A 59 -3.17 -3.69 14.35
N ALA A 60 -3.29 -2.39 14.07
CA ALA A 60 -3.39 -1.34 15.09
C ALA A 60 -4.50 -1.60 16.11
N LEU A 61 -5.71 -1.94 15.65
CA LEU A 61 -6.90 -2.06 16.51
C LEU A 61 -7.10 -3.45 17.10
N LYS A 62 -6.74 -4.51 16.35
CA LYS A 62 -7.12 -5.89 16.69
C LYS A 62 -5.93 -6.83 16.81
N GLN A 63 -4.70 -6.35 16.55
CA GLN A 63 -3.47 -7.15 16.60
C GLN A 63 -3.58 -8.44 15.77
N ILE A 64 -4.27 -8.37 14.62
CA ILE A 64 -4.41 -9.53 13.73
C ILE A 64 -3.09 -9.73 12.97
N GLU A 65 -2.37 -10.80 13.32
CA GLU A 65 -0.99 -11.08 12.89
C GLU A 65 -0.76 -11.00 11.38
N ILE A 66 -1.72 -11.44 10.54
CA ILE A 66 -1.57 -11.38 9.08
C ILE A 66 -1.37 -9.96 8.54
N TYR A 67 -1.79 -8.93 9.29
CA TYR A 67 -1.67 -7.53 8.92
C TYR A 67 -0.51 -6.80 9.60
N ARG A 68 0.27 -7.49 10.44
CA ARG A 68 1.54 -6.96 10.97
C ARG A 68 2.56 -6.83 9.84
N GLU A 69 2.61 -7.84 8.98
CA GLU A 69 3.55 -7.96 7.86
C GLU A 69 3.02 -7.28 6.58
N MET A 70 3.93 -6.67 5.83
CA MET A 70 3.68 -5.89 4.62
C MET A 70 4.27 -6.58 3.39
N LEU A 71 3.56 -6.51 2.27
CA LEU A 71 4.08 -6.91 0.95
C LEU A 71 5.13 -5.93 0.44
N THR A 72 4.92 -4.64 0.69
CA THR A 72 5.81 -3.54 0.31
C THR A 72 5.98 -2.61 1.50
N PRO A 73 7.04 -2.81 2.32
CA PRO A 73 7.37 -1.91 3.41
C PRO A 73 7.60 -0.48 2.92
N ARG A 74 7.64 0.44 3.88
CA ARG A 74 7.57 1.89 3.65
C ARG A 74 8.42 2.39 2.47
N MET A 75 9.72 2.09 2.45
CA MET A 75 10.62 2.58 1.39
C MET A 75 10.21 2.10 0.00
N GLU A 76 9.80 0.84 -0.14
CA GLU A 76 9.34 0.30 -1.42
C GLU A 76 7.98 0.86 -1.82
N LYS A 77 7.06 1.03 -0.86
CA LYS A 77 5.77 1.69 -1.10
C LYS A 77 5.96 3.12 -1.64
N GLU A 78 6.85 3.89 -1.03
CA GLU A 78 7.18 5.25 -1.47
C GLU A 78 7.74 5.26 -2.90
N ARG A 79 8.64 4.33 -3.24
CA ARG A 79 9.19 4.19 -4.60
C ARG A 79 8.12 3.87 -5.62
N TRP A 80 7.25 2.90 -5.33
CA TRP A 80 6.17 2.52 -6.22
C TRP A 80 5.16 3.65 -6.44
N LEU A 81 4.73 4.32 -5.37
CA LEU A 81 3.80 5.45 -5.50
C LEU A 81 4.41 6.59 -6.33
N ALA A 82 5.69 6.90 -6.12
CA ALA A 82 6.39 7.88 -6.95
C ALA A 82 6.44 7.46 -8.43
N GLN A 83 6.66 6.17 -8.72
CA GLN A 83 6.66 5.63 -10.07
C GLN A 83 5.28 5.74 -10.76
N TYR A 84 4.19 5.66 -10.00
CA TYR A 84 2.83 5.88 -10.49
C TYR A 84 2.41 7.36 -10.49
N GLY A 85 3.37 8.29 -10.34
CA GLY A 85 3.12 9.72 -10.49
C GLY A 85 2.52 10.40 -9.26
N VAL A 86 2.57 9.76 -8.08
CA VAL A 86 2.21 10.44 -6.83
C VAL A 86 3.25 11.50 -6.52
N ASP A 87 2.79 12.74 -6.38
CA ASP A 87 3.60 13.90 -6.08
C ASP A 87 3.78 14.05 -4.56
N HIS A 88 2.75 13.74 -3.78
CA HIS A 88 2.71 13.88 -2.33
C HIS A 88 2.08 12.66 -1.65
N LEU A 89 2.82 11.99 -0.77
CA LEU A 89 2.31 10.93 0.10
C LEU A 89 2.10 11.49 1.51
N ILE A 90 0.88 11.35 2.02
CA ILE A 90 0.51 11.62 3.41
C ILE A 90 0.39 10.26 4.10
N GLU A 91 1.41 9.88 4.87
CA GLU A 91 1.41 8.64 5.63
C GLU A 91 0.85 8.90 7.04
N THR A 92 -0.41 8.52 7.22
CA THR A 92 -1.18 8.76 8.45
C THR A 92 -0.99 7.63 9.45
N ALA A 93 -0.63 7.98 10.69
CA ALA A 93 -0.54 7.02 11.78
C ALA A 93 -1.92 6.51 12.16
N PHE A 94 -2.19 5.20 11.98
CA PHE A 94 -3.48 4.64 12.35
C PHE A 94 -3.52 4.35 13.86
N THR A 95 -3.99 5.32 14.63
CA THR A 95 -4.10 5.26 16.08
C THR A 95 -5.53 4.94 16.54
N PRO A 96 -5.74 4.50 17.80
CA PRO A 96 -7.09 4.40 18.37
C PRO A 96 -7.86 5.73 18.27
N ARG A 97 -7.19 6.87 18.44
CA ARG A 97 -7.82 8.19 18.26
C ARG A 97 -8.28 8.42 16.82
N TYR A 98 -7.46 8.07 15.83
CA TYR A 98 -7.83 8.18 14.40
C TYR A 98 -9.01 7.27 14.05
N ALA A 99 -9.11 6.09 14.67
CA ALA A 99 -10.23 5.18 14.44
C ALA A 99 -11.58 5.69 14.95
N GLU A 100 -11.57 6.72 15.82
CA GLU A 100 -12.77 7.36 16.33
C GLU A 100 -13.32 8.47 15.42
N THR A 101 -12.56 8.90 14.40
CA THR A 101 -12.96 9.93 13.45
C THR A 101 -14.24 9.52 12.73
N THR A 102 -15.31 10.32 12.79
CA THR A 102 -16.56 10.01 12.07
C THR A 102 -16.42 10.23 10.56
N PRO A 103 -17.31 9.69 9.72
CA PRO A 103 -17.33 10.02 8.29
C PRO A 103 -17.38 11.52 8.01
N GLU A 104 -18.16 12.27 8.80
CA GLU A 104 -18.28 13.73 8.69
C GLU A 104 -16.96 14.42 9.05
N GLU A 105 -16.37 14.10 10.21
CA GLU A 105 -15.07 14.63 10.65
C GLU A 105 -13.95 14.30 9.64
N PHE A 106 -14.01 13.12 9.02
CA PHE A 106 -13.07 12.76 7.97
C PHE A 106 -13.16 13.75 6.79
N VAL A 107 -14.36 14.10 6.34
CA VAL A 107 -14.51 15.08 5.26
C VAL A 107 -14.15 16.48 5.74
N THR A 108 -14.76 16.96 6.84
CA THR A 108 -14.61 18.35 7.30
C THR A 108 -13.19 18.67 7.77
N ASP A 109 -12.54 17.75 8.47
CA ASP A 109 -11.29 18.05 9.16
C ASP A 109 -10.08 17.52 8.38
N HIS A 110 -10.26 16.45 7.59
CA HIS A 110 -9.15 15.86 6.83
C HIS A 110 -9.16 16.29 5.37
N LEU A 111 -10.28 16.10 4.67
CA LEU A 111 -10.32 16.38 3.23
C LEU A 111 -10.32 17.88 2.92
N THR A 112 -11.01 18.72 3.70
CA THR A 112 -11.00 20.18 3.44
C THR A 112 -9.70 20.89 3.80
N ASN A 113 -8.79 20.23 4.53
CA ASN A 113 -7.44 20.73 4.72
C ASN A 113 -6.61 20.66 3.43
N LEU A 114 -7.08 19.92 2.43
CA LEU A 114 -6.45 19.77 1.13
C LEU A 114 -7.29 20.52 0.08
N HIS A 115 -6.65 21.17 -0.88
CA HIS A 115 -7.34 21.85 -1.99
C HIS A 115 -7.76 20.85 -3.08
N LEU A 116 -8.69 19.96 -2.73
CA LEU A 116 -9.10 18.84 -3.59
C LEU A 116 -10.08 19.28 -4.67
N SER A 117 -9.83 18.85 -5.91
CA SER A 117 -10.82 18.90 -6.99
C SER A 117 -11.53 17.56 -7.18
N HIS A 118 -10.83 16.45 -6.91
CA HIS A 118 -11.35 15.10 -7.13
C HIS A 118 -10.72 14.06 -6.21
N ILE A 119 -11.49 13.03 -5.89
CA ILE A 119 -11.06 11.86 -5.11
C ILE A 119 -11.28 10.59 -5.93
N VAL A 120 -10.28 9.72 -5.96
CA VAL A 120 -10.37 8.39 -6.59
C VAL A 120 -10.08 7.31 -5.55
N VAL A 121 -11.02 6.38 -5.38
CA VAL A 121 -10.91 5.28 -4.42
C VAL A 121 -11.41 3.97 -5.04
N GLY A 122 -11.09 2.83 -4.42
CA GLY A 122 -11.69 1.56 -4.83
C GLY A 122 -13.19 1.50 -4.45
N SER A 123 -13.98 0.70 -5.16
CA SER A 123 -15.42 0.55 -4.91
C SER A 123 -15.76 -0.04 -3.54
N GLU A 124 -14.81 -0.72 -2.89
CA GLU A 124 -14.92 -1.24 -1.52
C GLU A 124 -14.30 -0.32 -0.47
N PHE A 125 -14.04 0.94 -0.81
CA PHE A 125 -13.50 1.91 0.14
C PHE A 125 -14.50 2.19 1.25
N ASN A 126 -13.98 2.15 2.49
CA ASN A 126 -14.69 2.46 3.72
C ASN A 126 -13.83 3.45 4.51
N PHE A 127 -14.46 4.43 5.17
CA PHE A 127 -13.80 5.49 5.93
C PHE A 127 -14.53 5.86 7.22
N GLY A 128 -13.87 6.61 8.09
CA GLY A 128 -14.44 6.96 9.39
C GLY A 128 -14.73 5.76 10.31
N LYS A 129 -15.32 6.06 11.45
CA LYS A 129 -15.58 5.13 12.54
C LYS A 129 -16.60 4.07 12.13
N GLY A 130 -16.42 2.85 12.63
CA GLY A 130 -17.38 1.76 12.50
C GLY A 130 -17.36 1.00 11.17
N ARG A 131 -16.75 1.55 10.12
CA ARG A 131 -16.80 1.00 8.74
C ARG A 131 -18.22 0.90 8.18
N ASP A 132 -19.14 1.74 8.66
CA ASP A 132 -20.50 1.85 8.15
C ASP A 132 -20.61 2.94 7.07
N SER A 133 -19.54 3.15 6.30
CA SER A 133 -19.48 4.15 5.23
C SER A 133 -18.99 3.53 3.94
N ASP A 134 -19.45 4.09 2.83
CA ASP A 134 -19.13 3.64 1.49
C ASP A 134 -18.84 4.83 0.56
N VAL A 135 -18.56 4.55 -0.70
CA VAL A 135 -18.24 5.59 -1.68
C VAL A 135 -19.44 6.51 -1.96
N ASP A 136 -20.67 6.04 -1.77
CA ASP A 136 -21.86 6.85 -1.99
C ASP A 136 -22.01 7.91 -0.90
N LEU A 137 -21.82 7.52 0.38
CA LEU A 137 -21.74 8.47 1.48
C LEU A 137 -20.58 9.46 1.30
N LEU A 138 -19.41 9.00 0.84
CA LEU A 138 -18.28 9.90 0.55
C LEU A 138 -18.67 10.97 -0.48
N ARG A 139 -19.37 10.57 -1.55
CA ARG A 139 -19.82 11.48 -2.61
C ARG A 139 -20.82 12.50 -2.08
N ASP A 140 -21.77 12.08 -1.25
CA ASP A 140 -22.76 12.96 -0.64
C ASP A 140 -22.11 13.99 0.30
N LEU A 141 -21.16 13.56 1.12
CA LEU A 141 -20.42 14.45 2.03
C LEU A 141 -19.45 15.41 1.30
N CYS A 142 -18.91 15.00 0.15
CA CYS A 142 -18.00 15.82 -0.65
C CYS A 142 -18.73 16.88 -1.51
N LYS A 143 -20.01 16.65 -1.84
CA LYS A 143 -20.80 17.51 -2.73
C LYS A 143 -20.86 18.99 -2.31
N PRO A 144 -21.03 19.37 -1.03
CA PRO A 144 -21.03 20.77 -0.60
C PRO A 144 -19.70 21.50 -0.83
N TYR A 145 -18.60 20.75 -1.02
CA TYR A 145 -17.25 21.28 -1.22
C TYR A 145 -16.81 21.27 -2.69
N ASP A 146 -17.71 20.90 -3.62
CA ASP A 146 -17.43 20.75 -5.05
C ASP A 146 -16.28 19.76 -5.36
N ILE A 147 -16.13 18.74 -4.52
CA ILE A 147 -15.13 17.69 -4.69
C ILE A 147 -15.76 16.51 -5.43
N GLY A 148 -15.25 16.20 -6.63
CA GLY A 148 -15.68 15.03 -7.39
C GLY A 148 -15.21 13.71 -6.76
N VAL A 149 -15.98 12.63 -6.92
CA VAL A 149 -15.63 11.30 -6.39
C VAL A 149 -15.83 10.22 -7.44
N THR A 150 -14.76 9.49 -7.76
CA THR A 150 -14.76 8.32 -8.66
C THR A 150 -14.41 7.05 -7.91
N SER A 151 -15.27 6.02 -8.03
CA SER A 151 -14.94 4.66 -7.60
C SER A 151 -14.36 3.84 -8.75
N VAL A 152 -13.29 3.12 -8.48
CA VAL A 152 -12.72 2.10 -9.37
C VAL A 152 -13.23 0.72 -8.94
N PRO A 153 -13.88 -0.05 -9.83
CA PRO A 153 -14.34 -1.40 -9.51
C PRO A 153 -13.21 -2.33 -9.07
N VAL A 154 -13.55 -3.29 -8.21
CA VAL A 154 -12.65 -4.43 -7.93
C VAL A 154 -12.33 -5.16 -9.23
N ILE A 155 -11.07 -5.53 -9.38
CA ILE A 155 -10.59 -6.32 -10.51
C ILE A 155 -10.24 -7.75 -10.08
N GLU A 156 -10.40 -8.67 -11.00
CA GLU A 156 -10.12 -10.09 -10.81
C GLU A 156 -9.24 -10.62 -11.95
N THR A 157 -8.34 -11.55 -11.62
CA THR A 157 -7.54 -12.31 -12.60
C THR A 157 -7.72 -13.78 -12.29
N ASN A 158 -8.00 -14.62 -13.30
CA ASN A 158 -8.19 -16.06 -13.12
C ASN A 158 -9.19 -16.42 -12.01
N GLN A 159 -10.34 -15.73 -11.96
CA GLN A 159 -11.36 -15.89 -10.91
C GLN A 159 -10.88 -15.60 -9.48
N THR A 160 -9.69 -14.99 -9.33
CA THR A 160 -9.12 -14.59 -8.06
C THR A 160 -9.20 -13.08 -7.94
N LYS A 161 -9.87 -12.60 -6.89
CA LYS A 161 -9.87 -11.19 -6.53
C LYS A 161 -8.45 -10.69 -6.29
N ILE A 162 -8.07 -9.60 -6.96
CA ILE A 162 -6.79 -8.95 -6.73
C ILE A 162 -6.86 -8.19 -5.40
N SER A 163 -6.12 -8.64 -4.40
CA SER A 163 -6.06 -8.00 -3.08
C SER A 163 -4.77 -8.36 -2.35
N SER A 164 -4.29 -7.46 -1.49
CA SER A 164 -3.12 -7.72 -0.63
C SER A 164 -3.29 -8.98 0.22
N THR A 165 -4.52 -9.34 0.61
CA THR A 165 -4.78 -10.57 1.38
C THR A 165 -4.45 -11.84 0.58
N ASN A 166 -4.91 -11.93 -0.68
CA ASN A 166 -4.62 -13.07 -1.54
C ASN A 166 -3.14 -13.13 -1.90
N ILE A 167 -2.51 -11.99 -2.17
CA ILE A 167 -1.08 -11.92 -2.49
C ILE A 167 -0.24 -12.40 -1.30
N ARG A 168 -0.52 -11.94 -0.06
CA ARG A 168 0.17 -12.45 1.14
C ARG A 168 0.01 -13.96 1.29
N ALA A 169 -1.17 -14.50 0.98
CA ALA A 169 -1.40 -15.94 1.05
C ALA A 169 -0.56 -16.74 0.04
N PHE A 170 -0.39 -16.23 -1.19
CA PHE A 170 0.50 -16.83 -2.19
C PHE A 170 1.96 -16.74 -1.78
N ILE A 171 2.43 -15.56 -1.35
CA ILE A 171 3.82 -15.37 -0.90
C ILE A 171 4.16 -16.33 0.24
N ARG A 172 3.30 -16.46 1.26
CA ARG A 172 3.54 -17.38 2.39
C ARG A 172 3.68 -18.85 1.99
N ARG A 173 3.05 -19.25 0.89
CA ARG A 173 3.12 -20.60 0.34
C ARG A 173 4.30 -20.79 -0.62
N GLY A 174 5.07 -19.73 -0.90
CA GLY A 174 6.14 -19.75 -1.90
C GLY A 174 5.62 -19.76 -3.34
N HIS A 175 4.37 -19.34 -3.57
CA HIS A 175 3.74 -19.28 -4.89
C HIS A 175 3.96 -17.89 -5.50
N PHE A 176 5.18 -17.58 -5.90
CA PHE A 176 5.56 -16.22 -6.31
C PHE A 176 4.94 -15.82 -7.66
N ILE A 177 4.84 -16.76 -8.60
CA ILE A 177 4.26 -16.50 -9.94
C ILE A 177 2.80 -16.01 -9.81
N GLU A 178 1.99 -16.69 -8.99
CA GLU A 178 0.60 -16.33 -8.77
C GLU A 178 0.47 -15.00 -8.02
N ALA A 179 1.36 -14.73 -7.06
CA ALA A 179 1.43 -13.42 -6.41
C ALA A 179 1.73 -12.30 -7.42
N GLU A 180 2.70 -12.52 -8.30
CA GLU A 180 3.14 -11.55 -9.31
C GLU A 180 2.08 -11.30 -10.40
N GLN A 181 1.26 -12.30 -10.74
CA GLN A 181 0.12 -12.11 -11.63
C GLN A 181 -0.93 -11.13 -11.05
N LEU A 182 -1.10 -11.12 -9.72
CA LEU A 182 -1.99 -10.17 -9.05
C LEU A 182 -1.31 -8.82 -8.80
N LEU A 183 0.00 -8.81 -8.55
CA LEU A 183 0.79 -7.59 -8.38
C LEU A 183 0.91 -6.81 -9.68
N GLY A 184 1.09 -7.49 -10.82
CA GLY A 184 1.42 -6.85 -12.11
C GLY A 184 2.89 -6.45 -12.24
N HIS A 185 3.72 -6.80 -11.26
CA HIS A 185 5.16 -6.59 -11.24
C HIS A 185 5.83 -7.68 -10.39
N PRO A 186 7.16 -7.87 -10.50
CA PRO A 186 7.85 -8.85 -9.67
C PRO A 186 7.83 -8.48 -8.18
N TRP A 187 7.83 -9.48 -7.30
CA TRP A 187 7.87 -9.25 -5.86
C TRP A 187 9.30 -9.32 -5.33
N TYR A 188 9.72 -8.27 -4.64
CA TYR A 188 11.08 -8.13 -4.14
C TYR A 188 11.12 -7.99 -2.62
N ILE A 189 12.19 -8.53 -2.04
CA ILE A 189 12.59 -8.26 -0.66
C ILE A 189 13.80 -7.33 -0.70
N THR A 190 13.69 -6.16 -0.09
CA THR A 190 14.81 -5.23 0.10
C THR A 190 15.27 -5.30 1.55
N GLY A 191 16.55 -5.60 1.77
CA GLY A 191 17.13 -5.74 3.10
C GLY A 191 18.63 -5.43 3.13
N LYS A 192 19.20 -5.27 4.31
CA LYS A 192 20.64 -5.06 4.48
C LYS A 192 21.32 -6.41 4.58
N VAL A 193 22.36 -6.63 3.77
CA VAL A 193 23.24 -7.80 3.85
C VAL A 193 24.43 -7.45 4.75
N GLU A 194 24.66 -8.30 5.74
CA GLU A 194 25.82 -8.27 6.63
C GLU A 194 26.34 -9.69 6.82
N ASN A 195 27.61 -9.94 6.47
CA ASN A 195 28.25 -11.25 6.66
C ASN A 195 27.49 -12.42 5.99
N GLY A 196 26.93 -12.20 4.80
CA GLY A 196 26.18 -13.21 4.05
C GLY A 196 24.75 -13.47 4.56
N GLU A 197 24.22 -12.61 5.45
CA GLU A 197 22.83 -12.68 5.88
C GLU A 197 22.10 -11.37 5.57
N MET A 198 20.93 -11.48 4.92
CA MET A 198 20.00 -10.37 4.78
C MET A 198 19.10 -10.29 6.03
N ILE A 199 19.12 -9.12 6.66
CA ILE A 199 18.43 -8.81 7.92
C ILE A 199 17.48 -7.60 7.75
N GLY A 200 16.74 -7.27 8.81
CA GLY A 200 15.78 -6.15 8.83
C GLY A 200 14.48 -6.46 8.10
N LEU A 201 14.08 -7.74 8.11
CA LEU A 201 12.91 -8.26 7.38
C LEU A 201 11.66 -8.38 8.27
N ASP A 202 11.67 -7.79 9.47
CA ASP A 202 10.61 -7.93 10.47
C ASP A 202 9.24 -7.52 9.98
N ASP A 203 9.22 -6.50 9.13
CA ASP A 203 8.03 -5.90 8.55
C ASP A 203 7.57 -6.59 7.26
N TYR A 204 8.39 -7.44 6.64
CA TYR A 204 8.02 -8.11 5.41
C TYR A 204 7.11 -9.31 5.66
N VAL A 205 6.18 -9.56 4.74
CA VAL A 205 5.64 -10.91 4.60
C VAL A 205 6.71 -11.80 3.99
N LEU A 206 6.96 -12.96 4.59
CA LEU A 206 7.97 -13.91 4.12
C LEU A 206 7.31 -15.25 3.76
N PRO A 207 7.88 -16.00 2.80
CA PRO A 207 7.47 -17.38 2.55
C PRO A 207 7.80 -18.29 3.75
N ALA A 208 7.34 -19.54 3.72
CA ALA A 208 7.74 -20.52 4.72
C ALA A 208 9.28 -20.71 4.73
N THR A 209 9.84 -21.22 5.83
CA THR A 209 11.28 -21.48 5.85
C THR A 209 11.65 -22.57 4.86
N GLY A 210 12.79 -22.41 4.18
CA GLY A 210 13.10 -23.21 3.01
C GLY A 210 14.23 -22.63 2.17
N THR A 211 14.51 -23.31 1.06
CA THR A 211 15.46 -22.85 0.04
C THR A 211 14.67 -22.34 -1.14
N TYR A 212 15.04 -21.18 -1.66
CA TYR A 212 14.32 -20.51 -2.75
C TYR A 212 15.29 -20.10 -3.85
N GLN A 213 14.83 -20.20 -5.10
CA GLN A 213 15.54 -19.62 -6.24
C GLN A 213 15.29 -18.11 -6.26
N THR A 214 16.34 -17.34 -6.55
CA THR A 214 16.24 -15.89 -6.75
C THR A 214 16.96 -15.45 -8.02
N ASP A 215 16.93 -14.15 -8.32
CA ASP A 215 17.83 -13.52 -9.28
C ASP A 215 19.31 -13.50 -8.86
N ALA A 216 19.59 -13.64 -7.57
CA ALA A 216 20.93 -13.76 -6.99
C ALA A 216 21.40 -15.21 -6.76
N GLY A 217 20.65 -16.22 -7.23
CA GLY A 217 20.94 -17.63 -6.98
C GLY A 217 20.06 -18.25 -5.90
N LEU A 218 20.50 -19.39 -5.35
CA LEU A 218 19.76 -20.07 -4.28
C LEU A 218 20.01 -19.36 -2.94
N VAL A 219 18.92 -19.07 -2.24
CA VAL A 219 18.95 -18.46 -0.90
C VAL A 219 18.22 -19.33 0.10
N LYS A 220 18.59 -19.23 1.38
CA LYS A 220 17.94 -20.00 2.45
C LYS A 220 17.27 -19.07 3.44
N LEU A 221 15.95 -19.17 3.56
CA LEU A 221 15.18 -18.46 4.57
C LEU A 221 15.15 -19.28 5.87
N THR A 222 15.59 -18.67 6.97
CA THR A 222 15.69 -19.31 8.28
C THR A 222 14.50 -18.99 9.19
N ASN A 223 14.34 -19.75 10.28
CA ASN A 223 13.30 -19.50 11.29
C ASN A 223 13.48 -18.16 12.02
N ASN A 224 14.66 -17.55 11.94
CA ASN A 224 14.95 -16.25 12.54
C ASN A 224 14.61 -15.07 11.61
N ARG A 225 13.86 -15.33 10.51
CA ARG A 225 13.48 -14.32 9.51
C ARG A 225 14.70 -13.64 8.86
N THR A 226 15.79 -14.39 8.74
CA THR A 226 16.99 -13.99 7.98
C THR A 226 17.08 -14.79 6.69
N ILE A 227 17.62 -14.19 5.64
CA ILE A 227 17.88 -14.87 4.38
C ILE A 227 19.39 -15.00 4.20
N GLN A 228 19.90 -16.23 4.15
CA GLN A 228 21.30 -16.47 3.81
C GLN A 228 21.50 -16.27 2.31
N VAL A 229 22.45 -15.40 1.97
CA VAL A 229 22.72 -14.96 0.60
C VAL A 229 24.21 -14.87 0.32
N ASP A 230 24.59 -15.11 -0.93
CA ASP A 230 25.94 -14.83 -1.43
C ASP A 230 25.92 -13.50 -2.20
N LEU A 231 25.70 -12.41 -1.46
CA LEU A 231 25.64 -11.05 -1.99
C LEU A 231 26.61 -10.14 -1.23
N PRO A 232 27.13 -9.07 -1.86
CA PRO A 232 27.95 -8.08 -1.17
C PRO A 232 27.20 -7.43 -0.01
N ASP A 233 27.94 -7.11 1.06
CA ASP A 233 27.42 -6.32 2.17
C ASP A 233 26.81 -5.00 1.69
N GLY A 234 25.73 -4.56 2.34
CA GLY A 234 25.01 -3.33 2.00
C GLY A 234 23.54 -3.55 1.70
N LEU A 235 22.85 -2.52 1.21
CA LEU A 235 21.44 -2.62 0.85
C LEU A 235 21.31 -3.41 -0.45
N GLN A 236 20.61 -4.54 -0.39
CA GLN A 236 20.38 -5.42 -1.52
C GLN A 236 18.87 -5.61 -1.73
N GLN A 237 18.50 -5.99 -2.95
CA GLN A 237 17.14 -6.36 -3.31
C GLN A 237 17.18 -7.77 -3.92
N LEU A 238 16.22 -8.62 -3.53
CA LEU A 238 16.11 -10.01 -3.96
C LEU A 238 14.76 -10.25 -4.61
N HIS A 239 14.77 -10.75 -5.84
CA HIS A 239 13.57 -11.25 -6.53
C HIS A 239 13.39 -12.73 -6.22
N MET A 240 12.33 -13.10 -5.50
CA MET A 240 12.01 -14.49 -5.20
C MET A 240 11.33 -15.15 -6.42
N LYS A 241 11.86 -16.30 -6.87
CA LYS A 241 11.34 -17.08 -8.00
C LYS A 241 10.86 -18.44 -7.48
N ASN A 242 9.87 -19.03 -8.17
CA ASN A 242 9.51 -20.43 -7.90
C ASN A 242 10.71 -21.34 -8.19
N GLU A 243 10.77 -22.48 -7.50
CA GLU A 243 11.77 -23.53 -7.75
C GLU A 243 11.87 -23.83 -9.25
N LEU A 244 13.10 -24.04 -9.74
CA LEU A 244 13.34 -24.61 -11.06
C LEU A 244 12.60 -25.94 -11.13
N SER A 245 11.59 -26.01 -12.00
CA SER A 245 10.95 -27.27 -12.42
C SER A 245 11.99 -28.23 -13.00
#